data_AF-A0A0Q9JDW7-F1
#
_entry.id   AF-A0A0Q9JDW7-F1
#
_cell.length_a   1.000
_cell.length_b   1.000
_cell.length_c   1.000
_cell.angle_alpha   90.00
_cell.angle_beta   90.00
_cell.angle_gamma   90.00
#
_symmetry.space_group_name_H-M   'P 1'
#
loop_
_entity.id
_entity.type
_entity.pdbx_description
1 polymer ?
#
loop_
_entity_poly.entity_id
_entity_poly.type
_entity_poly.pdbx_seq_one_letter_code
_entity_poly.pdbx_strand_id
1 'polypeptide(L)'
;MPSPNDLILIGILLLALVTVESGGYFLTRVVRGHAPANRLQMSFYRAGHAHAAVLLVLSIAILAVISYAALDGFWMQLARTGVPIAAILMPAGFFLSVTGKDPERPNRLIVLLWLGVVSLTAALITAGIGLIAGGVAAL
;
A
#
# COMPACT_ATOMS: atom_id res chain seq x y z
N MET A 1 -11.00 -16.32 -12.59
CA MET A 1 -10.86 -16.77 -11.18
C MET A 1 -9.42 -16.56 -10.75
N PRO A 2 -9.15 -16.09 -9.52
CA PRO A 2 -7.79 -15.88 -9.02
C PRO A 2 -6.96 -17.17 -9.09
N SER A 3 -5.69 -17.04 -9.46
CA SER A 3 -4.76 -18.19 -9.46
C SER A 3 -4.40 -18.62 -8.03
N PRO A 4 -3.84 -19.83 -7.82
CA PRO A 4 -3.36 -20.24 -6.49
C PRO A 4 -2.39 -19.25 -5.86
N ASN A 5 -1.50 -18.64 -6.67
CA ASN A 5 -0.58 -17.61 -6.20
C ASN A 5 -1.31 -16.33 -5.76
N ASP A 6 -2.38 -15.94 -6.48
CA ASP A 6 -3.20 -14.79 -6.11
C ASP A 6 -3.92 -15.06 -4.77
N LEU A 7 -4.42 -16.28 -4.55
CA LEU A 7 -5.05 -16.66 -3.28
C LEU A 7 -4.07 -16.64 -2.10
N ILE A 8 -2.85 -17.16 -2.29
CA ILE A 8 -1.80 -17.11 -1.27
C ILE A 8 -1.47 -15.64 -0.94
N LEU A 9 -1.28 -14.81 -1.96
CA LEU A 9 -0.97 -13.40 -1.76
C LEU A 9 -2.11 -12.66 -1.06
N ILE A 10 -3.37 -12.89 -1.45
CA ILE A 10 -4.55 -12.35 -0.76
C ILE A 10 -4.54 -12.76 0.71
N GLY A 11 -4.26 -14.04 1.02
CA GLY A 11 -4.15 -14.53 2.40
C GLY A 11 -3.06 -13.79 3.19
N ILE A 12 -1.88 -13.59 2.60
CA ILE A 12 -0.79 -12.81 3.21
C ILE A 12 -1.23 -11.36 3.46
N LEU A 13 -1.91 -10.72 2.51
CA LEU A 13 -2.36 -9.32 2.63
C LEU A 13 -3.43 -9.16 3.73
N LEU A 14 -4.32 -10.15 3.89
CA LEU A 14 -5.28 -10.18 4.99
C LEU A 14 -4.58 -10.29 6.34
N LEU A 15 -3.57 -11.16 6.46
CA LEU A 15 -2.77 -11.25 7.68
C LEU A 15 -1.96 -9.98 7.93
N ALA A 16 -1.46 -9.32 6.88
CA ALA A 16 -0.80 -8.03 7.00
C ALA A 16 -1.75 -6.95 7.56
N LEU A 17 -3.05 -7.03 7.29
CA LEU A 17 -4.05 -6.11 7.84
C LEU A 17 -4.09 -6.14 9.38
N VAL A 18 -3.81 -7.29 10.00
CA VAL A 18 -3.68 -7.41 11.47
C VAL A 18 -2.55 -6.52 12.00
N THR A 19 -1.46 -6.37 11.24
CA THR A 19 -0.36 -5.45 11.62
C THR A 19 -0.79 -3.98 11.51
N VAL A 20 -1.70 -3.67 10.60
CA VAL A 20 -2.28 -2.32 10.46
C VAL A 20 -3.14 -1.98 11.67
N GLU A 21 -3.88 -2.92 12.24
CA GLU A 21 -4.65 -2.73 13.49
C GLU A 21 -3.74 -2.29 14.65
N SER A 22 -2.55 -2.88 14.76
CA SER A 22 -1.54 -2.45 15.75
C SER A 22 -1.11 -1.00 15.53
N GLY A 23 -1.00 -0.55 14.28
CA GLY A 23 -0.78 0.86 13.93
C GLY A 23 -1.96 1.76 14.33
N GLY A 24 -3.19 1.27 14.19
CA GLY A 24 -4.40 1.97 14.66
C GLY A 24 -4.40 2.12 16.18
N TYR A 25 -4.07 1.05 16.91
CA TYR A 25 -3.89 1.10 18.35
C TYR A 25 -2.79 2.10 18.75
N PHE A 26 -1.65 2.11 18.06
CA PHE A 26 -0.60 3.11 18.28
C PHE A 26 -1.13 4.55 18.10
N LEU A 27 -1.92 4.82 17.06
CA LEU A 27 -2.54 6.13 16.88
C LEU A 27 -3.47 6.50 18.05
N THR A 28 -4.19 5.54 18.65
CA THR A 28 -4.98 5.81 19.87
C THR A 28 -4.10 6.27 21.03
N ARG A 29 -2.90 5.70 21.17
CA ARG A 29 -1.94 6.12 22.20
C ARG A 29 -1.39 7.51 21.93
N VAL A 30 -1.12 7.86 20.66
CA VAL A 30 -0.66 9.19 20.27
C VAL A 30 -1.71 10.25 20.60
N VAL A 31 -2.96 10.06 20.18
CA VAL A 31 -4.03 11.05 20.43
C VAL A 31 -4.38 11.18 21.92
N ARG A 32 -4.16 10.12 22.72
CA ARG A 32 -4.34 10.15 24.18
C ARG A 32 -3.10 10.67 24.93
N GLY A 33 -2.05 11.14 24.24
CA GLY A 33 -0.83 11.64 24.87
C GLY A 33 0.07 10.59 25.52
N HIS A 34 -0.22 9.29 25.33
CA HIS A 34 0.58 8.18 25.88
C HIS A 34 1.80 7.85 25.01
N ALA A 35 1.90 8.46 23.84
CA ALA A 35 3.04 8.42 22.93
C ALA A 35 3.20 9.83 22.34
N PRO A 36 4.11 10.66 22.88
CA PRO A 36 4.29 12.04 22.42
C PRO A 36 4.65 12.09 20.93
N ALA A 37 3.93 12.94 20.19
CA ALA A 37 4.19 13.19 18.78
C ALA A 37 3.91 14.68 18.49
N ASN A 38 4.82 15.34 17.79
CA ASN A 38 4.59 16.71 17.33
C ASN A 38 3.57 16.74 16.17
N ARG A 39 3.24 17.93 15.68
CA ARG A 39 2.23 18.09 14.61
C ARG A 39 2.63 17.38 13.32
N LEU A 40 3.91 17.40 12.95
CA LEU A 40 4.42 16.72 11.76
C LEU A 40 4.25 15.21 11.89
N GLN A 41 4.71 14.65 13.00
CA GLN A 41 4.61 13.22 13.32
C GLN A 41 3.15 12.75 13.33
N MET A 42 2.26 13.50 13.97
CA MET A 42 0.84 13.16 14.05
C MET A 42 0.20 13.09 12.65
N SER A 43 0.49 14.05 11.77
CA SER A 43 0.00 14.04 10.39
C SER A 43 0.56 12.85 9.59
N PHE A 44 1.86 12.59 9.72
CA PHE A 44 2.53 11.51 8.98
C PHE A 44 2.09 10.12 9.47
N TYR A 45 1.95 9.89 10.77
CA TYR A 45 1.45 8.62 11.29
C TYR A 45 0.01 8.35 10.85
N ARG A 46 -0.86 9.36 10.83
CA ARG A 46 -2.23 9.24 10.30
C ARG A 46 -2.24 8.91 8.82
N ALA A 47 -1.45 9.62 8.02
CA ALA A 47 -1.33 9.37 6.59
C ALA A 47 -0.77 7.97 6.30
N GLY A 48 0.28 7.55 7.02
CA GLY A 48 0.89 6.23 6.89
C GLY A 48 -0.07 5.10 7.22
N HIS A 49 -0.82 5.20 8.33
CA HIS A 49 -1.82 4.20 8.70
C HIS A 49 -2.96 4.11 7.68
N ALA A 50 -3.47 5.26 7.20
CA ALA A 50 -4.52 5.29 6.19
C ALA A 50 -4.07 4.64 4.86
N HIS A 51 -2.86 4.97 4.38
CA HIS A 51 -2.32 4.37 3.16
C HIS A 51 -2.06 2.87 3.32
N ALA A 52 -1.61 2.41 4.49
CA ALA A 52 -1.41 0.97 4.73
C ALA A 52 -2.72 0.19 4.55
N ALA A 53 -3.80 0.62 5.21
CA ALA A 53 -5.09 -0.05 5.13
C ALA A 53 -5.67 -0.04 3.72
N VAL A 54 -5.78 1.14 3.10
CA VAL A 54 -6.44 1.29 1.80
C VAL A 54 -5.70 0.58 0.68
N LEU A 55 -4.35 0.58 0.71
CA LEU A 55 -3.56 -0.07 -0.33
C LEU A 55 -3.57 -1.60 -0.19
N LEU A 56 -3.65 -2.15 1.02
CA LEU A 56 -3.87 -3.59 1.21
C LEU A 56 -5.24 -4.01 0.68
N VAL A 57 -6.30 -3.26 0.99
CA VAL A 57 -7.66 -3.53 0.46
C VAL A 57 -7.69 -3.41 -1.06
N LEU A 58 -7.06 -2.37 -1.62
CA LEU A 58 -6.96 -2.17 -3.07
C LEU A 58 -6.18 -3.32 -3.73
N SER A 59 -5.12 -3.81 -3.10
CA SER A 59 -4.36 -4.97 -3.58
C SER A 59 -5.24 -6.21 -3.67
N ILE A 60 -6.02 -6.51 -2.63
CA ILE A 60 -6.96 -7.64 -2.61
C ILE A 60 -8.02 -7.47 -3.72
N ALA A 61 -8.58 -6.27 -3.87
CA ALA A 61 -9.58 -5.97 -4.90
C ALA A 61 -9.02 -6.18 -6.32
N ILE A 62 -7.80 -5.72 -6.59
CA ILE A 62 -7.13 -5.92 -7.89
C ILE A 62 -6.86 -7.41 -8.12
N LEU A 63 -6.28 -8.12 -7.15
CA LEU A 63 -5.97 -9.55 -7.28
C LEU A 63 -7.24 -10.40 -7.51
N ALA A 64 -8.39 -10.00 -6.97
CA ALA A 64 -9.66 -10.67 -7.19
C ALA A 64 -10.13 -10.63 -8.66
N VAL A 65 -9.73 -9.60 -9.42
CA VAL A 65 -10.18 -9.38 -10.81
C VAL A 65 -9.07 -9.46 -11.85
N ILE A 66 -7.80 -9.46 -11.44
CA ILE A 66 -6.66 -9.35 -12.38
C ILE A 66 -6.57 -10.52 -13.37
N SER A 67 -7.18 -11.67 -13.05
CA SER A 67 -7.26 -12.82 -13.97
C SER A 67 -8.04 -12.52 -15.27
N TYR A 68 -8.82 -11.44 -15.30
CA TYR A 68 -9.56 -11.00 -16.48
C TYR A 68 -8.81 -9.98 -17.32
N ALA A 69 -7.63 -9.52 -16.88
CA ALA A 69 -6.82 -8.56 -17.63
C ALA A 69 -6.09 -9.25 -18.79
N ALA A 70 -6.02 -8.58 -19.95
CA ALA A 70 -5.18 -8.98 -21.07
C ALA A 70 -3.72 -8.58 -20.81
N LEU A 71 -3.10 -9.21 -19.81
CA LEU A 71 -1.71 -8.99 -19.41
C LEU A 71 -0.98 -10.33 -19.31
N ASP A 72 0.32 -10.31 -19.60
CA ASP A 72 1.21 -11.44 -19.42
C ASP A 72 2.59 -10.99 -18.92
N GLY A 73 3.45 -11.98 -18.65
CA GLY A 73 4.84 -11.78 -18.26
C GLY A 73 5.06 -10.69 -17.20
N PHE A 74 5.92 -9.73 -17.56
CA PHE A 74 6.29 -8.62 -16.67
C PHE A 74 5.10 -7.75 -16.26
N TRP A 75 4.19 -7.43 -17.19
CA TRP A 75 3.07 -6.53 -16.94
C TRP A 75 2.04 -7.13 -15.98
N MET A 76 1.76 -8.43 -16.14
CA MET A 76 0.93 -9.16 -15.18
C MET A 76 1.58 -9.18 -13.78
N GLN A 77 2.89 -9.41 -13.70
CA GLN A 77 3.60 -9.41 -12.43
C GLN A 77 3.60 -8.02 -11.75
N LEU A 78 3.81 -6.96 -12.54
CA LEU A 78 3.76 -5.59 -12.07
C LEU A 78 2.38 -5.22 -11.52
N ALA A 79 1.31 -5.56 -12.25
CA ALA A 79 -0.06 -5.32 -11.81
C ALA A 79 -0.41 -6.09 -10.52
N ARG A 80 0.09 -7.32 -10.38
CA ARG A 80 -0.11 -8.16 -9.18
C ARG A 80 0.61 -7.64 -7.94
N THR A 81 1.85 -7.18 -8.09
CA THR A 81 2.74 -6.96 -6.94
C THR A 81 3.02 -5.50 -6.63
N GLY A 82 2.81 -4.58 -7.58
CA GLY A 82 3.19 -3.18 -7.37
C GLY A 82 2.34 -2.43 -6.34
N VAL A 83 1.04 -2.75 -6.20
CA VAL A 83 0.20 -2.20 -5.12
C VAL A 83 0.57 -2.79 -3.76
N PRO A 84 0.77 -4.12 -3.61
CA PRO A 84 1.34 -4.70 -2.38
C PRO A 84 2.67 -4.07 -1.95
N ILE A 85 3.58 -3.84 -2.90
CA ILE A 85 4.87 -3.18 -2.63
C ILE A 85 4.64 -1.75 -2.14
N ALA A 86 3.75 -1.00 -2.78
CA ALA A 86 3.38 0.35 -2.35
C ALA A 86 2.75 0.38 -0.95
N ALA A 87 1.95 -0.62 -0.61
CA ALA A 87 1.33 -0.79 0.71
C ALA A 87 2.35 -0.98 1.84
N ILE A 88 3.59 -1.35 1.51
CA ILE A 88 4.70 -1.42 2.47
C ILE A 88 5.52 -0.12 2.43
N LEU A 89 5.93 0.30 1.23
CA LEU A 89 6.86 1.42 1.04
C LEU A 89 6.26 2.76 1.48
N MET A 90 5.00 3.06 1.14
CA MET A 90 4.39 4.33 1.51
C MET A 90 4.22 4.48 3.02
N PRO A 91 3.62 3.51 3.75
CA PRO A 91 3.54 3.62 5.20
C PRO A 91 4.93 3.68 5.85
N ALA A 92 5.89 2.86 5.40
CA ALA A 92 7.25 2.93 5.91
C ALA A 92 7.87 4.32 5.72
N GLY A 93 7.70 4.94 4.55
CA GLY A 93 8.14 6.31 4.30
C GLY A 93 7.45 7.33 5.21
N PHE A 94 6.13 7.23 5.41
CA PHE A 94 5.40 8.11 6.32
C PHE A 94 5.85 7.96 7.78
N PHE A 95 5.98 6.74 8.30
CA PHE A 95 6.36 6.53 9.70
C PHE A 95 7.85 6.82 9.95
N LEU A 96 8.73 6.25 9.14
CA LEU A 96 10.18 6.29 9.40
C LEU A 96 10.79 7.66 9.10
N SER A 97 10.23 8.43 8.16
CA SER A 97 10.78 9.73 7.80
C SER A 97 10.63 10.79 8.89
N VAL A 98 9.72 10.61 9.85
CA VAL A 98 9.49 11.54 10.97
C VAL A 98 9.88 10.94 12.32
N THR A 99 10.76 9.94 12.31
CA THR A 99 11.36 9.41 13.55
C THR A 99 12.39 10.40 14.10
N GLY A 100 12.47 10.52 15.42
CA GLY A 100 13.38 11.42 16.12
C GLY A 100 12.72 12.21 17.25
N LYS A 101 13.52 13.00 17.97
CA LYS A 101 13.05 13.95 18.98
C LYS A 101 12.63 15.23 18.27
N ASP A 102 11.33 15.53 18.28
CA ASP A 102 10.73 16.75 17.73
C ASP A 102 11.21 17.13 16.31
N PRO A 103 10.96 16.28 15.30
CA PRO A 103 11.42 16.55 13.94
C PRO A 103 10.65 17.70 13.29
N GLU A 104 11.39 18.66 12.73
CA GLU A 104 10.83 19.80 11.97
C GLU A 104 10.59 19.47 10.49
N ARG A 105 11.23 18.42 9.97
CA ARG A 105 11.07 17.96 8.58
C ARG A 105 11.32 16.46 8.44
N PRO A 106 10.79 15.82 7.38
CA PRO A 106 11.10 14.43 7.09
C PRO A 106 12.61 14.21 6.81
N ASN A 107 13.16 13.11 7.29
CA ASN A 107 14.50 12.64 7.00
C ASN A 107 14.57 11.93 5.63
N ARG A 108 15.74 11.42 5.24
CA ARG A 108 15.99 10.80 3.93
C ARG A 108 15.12 9.58 3.63
N LEU A 109 14.55 8.91 4.65
CA LEU A 109 13.64 7.77 4.46
C LEU A 109 12.32 8.16 3.80
N ILE A 110 12.04 9.46 3.62
CA ILE A 110 10.97 9.93 2.75
C ILE A 110 11.09 9.40 1.31
N VAL A 111 12.28 8.98 0.87
CA VAL A 111 12.46 8.32 -0.44
C VAL A 111 11.60 7.06 -0.58
N LEU A 112 11.34 6.32 0.51
CA LEU A 112 10.49 5.12 0.49
C LEU A 112 9.06 5.47 0.07
N LEU A 113 8.55 6.62 0.54
CA LEU A 113 7.24 7.10 0.15
C LEU A 113 7.15 7.30 -1.37
N TRP A 114 8.13 7.98 -1.95
CA TRP A 114 8.16 8.26 -3.38
C TRP A 114 8.36 7.00 -4.24
N LEU A 115 9.19 6.05 -3.78
CA LEU A 115 9.29 4.74 -4.43
C LEU A 115 7.95 3.98 -4.38
N GLY A 116 7.23 4.08 -3.26
CA GLY A 116 5.87 3.58 -3.13
C GLY A 116 4.90 4.24 -4.11
N VAL A 117 4.99 5.57 -4.29
CA VAL A 117 4.17 6.33 -5.27
C VAL A 117 4.42 5.81 -6.68
N VAL A 118 5.68 5.68 -7.08
CA VAL A 118 6.04 5.17 -8.41
C VAL A 118 5.50 3.75 -8.62
N SER A 119 5.68 2.86 -7.62
CA SER A 119 5.17 1.49 -7.66
C SER A 119 3.64 1.43 -7.79
N LEU A 120 2.93 2.26 -7.00
CA LEU A 120 1.47 2.35 -7.04
C LEU A 120 0.98 2.82 -8.41
N THR A 121 1.52 3.94 -8.89
CA THR A 121 1.11 4.53 -10.17
C THR A 121 1.34 3.55 -11.33
N ALA A 122 2.51 2.92 -11.38
CA ALA A 122 2.82 1.94 -12.42
C ALA A 122 1.86 0.74 -12.38
N ALA A 123 1.58 0.20 -11.19
CA ALA A 123 0.67 -0.93 -11.03
C ALA A 123 -0.78 -0.58 -11.42
N LEU A 124 -1.29 0.58 -11.00
CA LEU A 124 -2.66 1.01 -11.29
C LEU A 124 -2.88 1.26 -12.79
N ILE A 125 -1.92 1.93 -13.45
CA ILE A 125 -1.97 2.14 -14.89
C ILE A 125 -1.96 0.79 -15.62
N THR A 126 -1.04 -0.11 -15.23
CA THR A 126 -0.91 -1.43 -15.86
C THR A 126 -2.17 -2.27 -15.68
N ALA A 127 -2.67 -2.38 -14.44
CA ALA A 127 -3.88 -3.13 -14.13
C ALA A 127 -5.12 -2.54 -14.82
N GLY A 128 -5.28 -1.21 -14.80
CA GLY A 128 -6.42 -0.52 -15.41
C GLY A 128 -6.46 -0.73 -16.93
N ILE A 129 -5.34 -0.49 -17.62
CA ILE A 129 -5.25 -0.72 -19.08
C ILE A 129 -5.49 -2.20 -19.40
N GLY A 130 -4.86 -3.11 -18.65
CA GLY A 130 -5.01 -4.54 -18.86
C GLY A 130 -6.45 -5.04 -18.71
N LEU A 131 -7.16 -4.55 -17.70
CA LEU A 131 -8.57 -4.88 -17.48
C LEU A 131 -9.47 -4.31 -18.58
N ILE A 132 -9.23 -3.08 -19.03
CA ILE A 132 -9.96 -2.50 -20.18
C ILE A 132 -9.74 -3.34 -21.44
N ALA A 133 -8.48 -3.66 -21.75
CA ALA A 133 -8.14 -4.48 -22.92
C ALA A 133 -8.79 -5.88 -22.86
N GLY A 134 -8.76 -6.52 -21.69
CA GLY A 134 -9.40 -7.83 -21.48
C GLY A 134 -10.92 -7.77 -21.64
N GLY A 135 -11.56 -6.70 -21.15
CA GLY A 135 -12.99 -6.48 -21.34
C GLY A 135 -13.37 -6.23 -22.80
N VAL A 136 -12.60 -5.42 -23.52
CA VAL A 136 -12.83 -5.15 -24.95
C VAL A 136 -12.68 -6.42 -25.79
N ALA A 137 -11.72 -7.29 -25.46
CA ALA A 137 -11.53 -8.56 -26.16
C ALA A 137 -12.67 -9.58 -25.93
N ALA A 138 -13.55 -9.33 -24.96
CA ALA A 138 -14.68 -10.20 -24.62
C ALA A 138 -16.04 -9.69 -25.14
N LEU A 139 -16.09 -8.55 -25.84
CA LEU A 139 -17.26 -8.03 -26.55
C LEU A 139 -17.42 -8.68 -27.92
#